data_AF-A0A0V7Z233-F1
#
_entry.id   AF-A0A0V7Z233-F1
#
_cell.length_a   1.000
_cell.length_b   1.000
_cell.length_c   1.000
_cell.angle_alpha   90.00
_cell.angle_beta   90.00
_cell.angle_gamma   90.00
#
_symmetry.space_group_name_H-M   'P 1'
#
loop_
_entity.id
_entity.type
_entity.pdbx_description
1 polymer ?
#
loop_
_entity_poly.entity_id
_entity_poly.type
_entity_poly.pdbx_seq_one_letter_code
_entity_poly.pdbx_strand_id
1 'polypeptide(L)'
;MERAPQLLRSLNKDARIIEIGPSFNPLAPKRDGWTTIVVDHASRDELIAKYHDQAIDRIEEVDIVWTGGSLADAIPSDQHGTFDAFIASHVIEHTTDIVTFLRAAQTLLKPNGVVILAVPDKRKCFDFYRPLSATAEAITAFLERRDRHTLRTHIDYALNMALKPGGIGAWDASDIQLAEPVNPITDAPQWHAAAQRLDYTDAHAWVFVPSSFSLMILELSLLGYLDLRVEDLQERYATEFFVWLRKGAPRLAAEEARSERTVLMQRVIVELADQARQLPDGPLGESAALLRDQLLRSAYRTQALRRVLSAVRASLGTLGLSRRRFQQQIALAGHDVPANALAPIQHHILLNEATKILNRRKHPDGFTVADDGDPAMAENAVLVVPLGAAQFRDPLLAAELARERQRSLAVRVVLDAVLKSLRSQSWDKKRFKAIIAKAAQETPTVGPEAVRHAVLAEESRRVLGVPRA
;
A
#
# COMPACT_ATOMS: atom_id res chain seq x y z
N MET A 1 12.04 3.43 12.14
CA MET A 1 12.46 4.38 11.08
C MET A 1 11.50 5.56 11.12
N GLU A 2 12.02 6.78 11.09
CA GLU A 2 11.23 8.01 11.22
C GLU A 2 10.31 8.24 10.00
N ARG A 3 9.17 8.92 10.23
CA ARG A 3 8.07 9.11 9.27
C ARG A 3 8.49 9.93 8.04
N ALA A 4 9.09 11.10 8.25
CA ALA A 4 9.44 12.03 7.17
C ALA A 4 10.49 11.49 6.19
N PRO A 5 11.62 10.88 6.63
CA PRO A 5 12.60 10.31 5.69
C PRO A 5 12.03 9.26 4.73
N GLN A 6 10.97 8.55 5.14
CA GLN A 6 10.34 7.54 4.29
C GLN A 6 9.46 8.18 3.21
N LEU A 7 8.64 9.16 3.58
CA LEU A 7 7.81 9.92 2.64
C LEU A 7 8.69 10.66 1.61
N LEU A 8 9.79 11.27 2.07
CA LEU A 8 10.70 12.10 1.27
C LEU A 8 11.81 11.31 0.58
N ARG A 9 11.78 9.97 0.59
CA ARG A 9 12.86 9.10 0.07
C ARG A 9 13.23 9.33 -1.40
N SER A 10 12.35 9.94 -2.18
CA SER A 10 12.55 10.25 -3.60
C SER A 10 13.06 11.66 -3.84
N LEU A 11 13.25 12.46 -2.79
CA LEU A 11 13.62 13.88 -2.86
C LEU A 11 14.97 14.13 -2.19
N ASN A 12 15.62 15.20 -2.62
CA ASN A 12 16.80 15.79 -1.96
C ASN A 12 16.48 17.25 -1.58
N LYS A 13 17.37 17.90 -0.83
CA LYS A 13 17.14 19.26 -0.32
C LYS A 13 17.03 20.34 -1.41
N ASP A 14 17.53 20.05 -2.61
CA ASP A 14 17.42 20.94 -3.78
C ASP A 14 16.04 20.86 -4.46
N ALA A 15 15.20 19.88 -4.10
CA ALA A 15 13.85 19.76 -4.63
C ALA A 15 13.01 20.96 -4.21
N ARG A 16 12.32 21.58 -5.17
CA ARG A 16 11.35 22.63 -4.89
C ARG A 16 10.02 21.99 -4.50
N ILE A 17 9.59 22.19 -3.27
CA ILE A 17 8.45 21.53 -2.67
C ILE A 17 7.33 22.54 -2.46
N ILE A 18 6.09 22.13 -2.69
CA ILE A 18 4.92 22.78 -2.10
C ILE A 18 4.29 21.82 -1.10
N GLU A 19 4.16 22.25 0.16
CA GLU A 19 3.57 21.46 1.24
C GLU A 19 2.28 22.14 1.70
N ILE A 20 1.17 21.41 1.60
CA ILE A 20 -0.16 21.89 1.93
C ILE A 20 -0.53 21.41 3.32
N GLY A 21 -1.01 22.33 4.15
CA GLY A 21 -1.51 22.08 5.50
C GLY A 21 -0.53 21.41 6.46
N PRO A 22 0.77 21.78 6.50
CA PRO A 22 1.69 21.14 7.45
C PRO A 22 1.35 21.45 8.92
N SER A 23 0.65 22.57 9.18
CA SER A 23 0.29 23.01 10.53
C SER A 23 1.48 22.91 11.50
N PHE A 24 1.38 22.10 12.57
CA PHE A 24 2.45 21.93 13.55
C PHE A 24 3.40 20.75 13.28
N ASN A 25 3.20 19.99 12.20
CA ASN A 25 3.98 18.78 11.91
C ASN A 25 4.43 18.68 10.43
N PRO A 26 5.25 19.64 9.95
CA PRO A 26 5.76 19.65 8.59
C PRO A 26 6.62 18.42 8.28
N LEU A 27 6.47 17.87 7.07
CA LEU A 27 7.31 16.80 6.54
C LEU A 27 8.63 17.33 6.00
N ALA A 28 8.59 18.43 5.25
CA ALA A 28 9.76 19.03 4.61
C ALA A 28 10.01 20.46 5.13
N PRO A 29 10.36 20.63 6.42
CA PRO A 29 10.46 21.96 7.03
C PRO A 29 11.65 22.77 6.50
N LYS A 30 11.46 24.08 6.29
CA LYS A 30 12.50 25.01 5.83
C LYS A 30 13.65 25.07 6.83
N ARG A 31 13.37 24.96 8.14
CA ARG A 31 14.40 24.93 9.20
C ARG A 31 15.43 23.80 9.04
N ASP A 32 15.06 22.71 8.35
CA ASP A 32 15.97 21.60 8.05
C ASP A 32 16.67 21.78 6.69
N GLY A 33 16.56 22.95 6.05
CA GLY A 33 17.17 23.27 4.76
C GLY A 33 16.39 22.79 3.53
N TRP A 34 15.10 22.48 3.67
CA TRP A 34 14.25 22.19 2.51
C TRP A 34 13.81 23.48 1.79
N THR A 35 13.72 23.42 0.46
CA THR A 35 13.17 24.51 -0.36
C THR A 35 11.64 24.34 -0.50
N THR A 36 10.92 24.64 0.57
CA THR A 36 9.48 24.40 0.68
C THR A 36 8.67 25.69 0.64
N ILE A 37 7.63 25.73 -0.18
CA ILE A 37 6.53 26.69 -0.10
C ILE A 37 5.42 26.08 0.74
N VAL A 38 5.11 26.72 1.87
CA VAL A 38 4.09 26.30 2.83
C VAL A 38 2.78 27.01 2.50
N VAL A 39 1.73 26.21 2.26
CA VAL A 39 0.36 26.69 2.10
C VAL A 39 -0.46 26.15 3.25
N ASP A 40 -1.15 27.01 4.01
CA ASP A 40 -2.01 26.58 5.11
C ASP A 40 -3.29 27.43 5.18
N HIS A 41 -4.28 26.98 5.93
CA HIS A 41 -5.57 27.69 6.09
C HIS A 41 -5.48 28.94 6.98
N ALA A 42 -4.38 29.08 7.72
CA ALA A 42 -4.15 30.15 8.67
C ALA A 42 -2.68 30.60 8.64
N SER A 43 -2.42 31.82 9.10
CA SER A 43 -1.06 32.33 9.29
C SER A 43 -0.33 31.57 10.40
N ARG A 44 1.00 31.70 10.45
CA ARG A 44 1.81 31.07 11.51
C ARG A 44 1.35 31.46 12.91
N ASP A 45 1.06 32.74 13.15
CA ASP A 45 0.63 33.22 14.47
C ASP A 45 -0.71 32.61 14.89
N GLU A 46 -1.66 32.50 13.94
CA GLU A 46 -2.95 31.85 14.17
C GLU A 46 -2.79 30.35 14.43
N LEU A 47 -1.89 29.68 13.71
CA LEU A 47 -1.57 28.26 13.93
C LEU A 47 -0.92 28.05 15.30
N ILE A 48 -0.01 28.93 15.74
CA ILE A 48 0.60 28.87 17.08
C ILE A 48 -0.46 29.03 18.15
N ALA A 49 -1.39 29.97 18.00
CA ALA A 49 -2.50 30.16 18.93
C ALA A 49 -3.43 28.94 18.96
N LYS A 50 -3.77 28.39 17.79
CA LYS A 50 -4.64 27.22 17.64
C LYS A 50 -4.04 25.96 18.27
N TYR A 51 -2.77 25.70 18.02
CA TYR A 51 -2.06 24.49 18.45
C TYR A 51 -1.14 24.75 19.67
N HIS A 52 -1.52 25.68 20.55
CA HIS A 52 -0.71 26.10 21.71
C HIS A 52 -0.33 24.95 22.68
N ASP A 53 -1.05 23.83 22.61
CA ASP A 53 -0.82 22.60 23.38
C ASP A 53 0.08 21.57 22.65
N GLN A 54 0.50 21.86 21.41
CA GLN A 54 1.38 21.04 20.59
C GLN A 54 2.81 21.60 20.55
N ALA A 55 3.69 20.96 19.77
CA ALA A 55 5.05 21.44 19.47
C ALA A 55 5.02 22.65 18.52
N ILE A 56 4.61 23.81 19.01
CA ILE A 56 4.46 25.06 18.25
C ILE A 56 5.77 25.59 17.65
N ASP A 57 6.91 25.19 18.20
CA ASP A 57 8.25 25.51 17.69
C ASP A 57 8.51 24.89 16.31
N ARG A 58 7.72 23.88 15.93
CA ARG A 58 7.77 23.21 14.62
C ARG A 58 6.90 23.87 13.56
N ILE A 59 6.09 24.87 13.90
CA ILE A 59 5.25 25.56 12.92
C ILE A 59 6.14 26.46 12.06
N GLU A 60 6.16 26.19 10.76
CA GLU A 60 6.92 26.93 9.76
C GLU A 60 6.25 28.27 9.40
N GLU A 61 7.02 29.19 8.83
CA GLU A 61 6.44 30.38 8.19
C GLU A 61 5.56 29.97 7.01
N VAL A 62 4.31 30.44 7.02
CA VAL A 62 3.31 30.19 5.98
C VAL A 62 3.51 31.20 4.86
N ASP A 63 3.82 30.72 3.65
CA ASP A 63 4.03 31.60 2.48
C ASP A 63 2.71 32.06 1.86
N ILE A 64 1.68 31.19 1.92
CA ILE A 64 0.37 31.42 1.30
C ILE A 64 -0.73 30.96 2.26
N VAL A 65 -1.62 31.87 2.66
CA VAL A 65 -2.82 31.54 3.42
C VAL A 65 -3.96 31.23 2.44
N TRP A 66 -4.51 30.01 2.50
CA TRP A 66 -5.53 29.50 1.60
C TRP A 66 -6.81 29.13 2.36
N THR A 67 -7.85 29.95 2.24
CA THR A 67 -9.12 29.80 2.98
C THR A 67 -10.31 29.36 2.11
N GLY A 68 -10.08 29.10 0.83
CA GLY A 68 -11.11 28.64 -0.10
C GLY A 68 -10.76 28.85 -1.57
N GLY A 69 -11.65 28.41 -2.46
CA GLY A 69 -11.45 28.47 -3.91
C GLY A 69 -10.40 27.46 -4.41
N SER A 70 -10.00 27.60 -5.67
CA SER A 70 -9.01 26.74 -6.31
C SER A 70 -7.63 26.93 -5.67
N LEU A 71 -7.04 25.85 -5.15
CA LEU A 71 -5.68 25.87 -4.62
C LEU A 71 -4.67 26.30 -5.69
N ALA A 72 -4.87 25.93 -6.97
CA ALA A 72 -3.97 26.35 -8.04
C ALA A 72 -3.99 27.87 -8.24
N ASP A 73 -5.14 28.51 -8.08
CA ASP A 73 -5.32 29.95 -8.29
C ASP A 73 -4.73 30.76 -7.12
N ALA A 74 -4.63 30.15 -5.94
CA ALA A 74 -3.94 30.74 -4.79
C ALA A 74 -2.42 30.81 -4.98
N ILE A 75 -1.86 30.00 -5.89
CA ILE A 75 -0.42 30.02 -6.20
C ILE A 75 -0.17 30.94 -7.40
N PRO A 76 0.81 31.86 -7.33
CA PRO A 76 1.18 32.72 -8.45
C PRO A 76 1.44 31.91 -9.74
N SER A 77 0.88 32.38 -10.86
CA SER A 77 0.88 31.64 -12.12
C SER A 77 2.27 31.37 -12.69
N ASP A 78 3.25 32.22 -12.38
CA ASP A 78 4.66 32.04 -12.75
C ASP A 78 5.34 30.87 -12.01
N GLN A 79 4.72 30.37 -10.93
CA GLN A 79 5.17 29.18 -10.21
C GLN A 79 4.47 27.90 -10.67
N HIS A 80 3.47 27.97 -11.55
CA HIS A 80 2.80 26.78 -12.08
C HIS A 80 3.77 25.93 -12.90
N GLY A 81 3.68 24.61 -12.73
CA GLY A 81 4.60 23.67 -13.39
C GLY A 81 6.05 23.71 -12.88
N THR A 82 6.35 24.39 -11.77
CA THR A 82 7.73 24.57 -11.29
C THR A 82 8.12 23.71 -10.09
N PHE A 83 7.18 23.00 -9.46
CA PHE A 83 7.43 22.21 -8.26
C PHE A 83 7.86 20.77 -8.59
N ASP A 84 8.87 20.26 -7.87
CA ASP A 84 9.32 18.87 -7.95
C ASP A 84 8.41 17.93 -7.14
N ALA A 85 7.86 18.43 -6.02
CA ALA A 85 6.93 17.68 -5.19
C ALA A 85 5.77 18.53 -4.66
N PHE A 86 4.61 17.88 -4.55
CA PHE A 86 3.41 18.38 -3.90
C PHE A 86 3.14 17.45 -2.72
N ILE A 87 3.16 17.97 -1.51
CA ILE A 87 3.04 17.18 -0.28
C ILE A 87 1.75 17.55 0.43
N ALA A 88 0.99 16.54 0.84
CA ALA A 88 -0.19 16.72 1.67
C ALA A 88 -0.29 15.54 2.65
N SER A 89 -0.19 15.84 3.94
CA SER A 89 -0.18 14.85 5.01
C SER A 89 -1.34 15.11 5.95
N HIS A 90 -2.32 14.21 5.98
CA HIS A 90 -3.57 14.42 6.73
C HIS A 90 -4.33 15.69 6.28
N VAL A 91 -4.53 15.82 4.97
CA VAL A 91 -5.19 16.98 4.35
C VAL A 91 -6.29 16.55 3.40
N ILE A 92 -6.07 15.49 2.62
CA ILE A 92 -7.00 15.13 1.54
C ILE A 92 -8.38 14.81 2.10
N GLU A 93 -8.46 14.22 3.29
CA GLU A 93 -9.68 13.88 4.00
C GLU A 93 -10.51 15.10 4.38
N HIS A 94 -9.88 16.27 4.55
CA HIS A 94 -10.55 17.54 4.87
C HIS A 94 -10.99 18.32 3.63
N THR A 95 -10.56 17.91 2.42
CA THR A 95 -10.95 18.59 1.19
C THR A 95 -12.42 18.37 0.86
N THR A 96 -13.08 19.35 0.24
CA THR A 96 -14.50 19.26 -0.17
C THR A 96 -14.67 18.59 -1.53
N ASP A 97 -13.62 18.69 -2.36
CA ASP A 97 -13.52 18.12 -3.70
C ASP A 97 -12.07 17.64 -3.95
N ILE A 98 -11.88 16.33 -3.78
CA ILE A 98 -10.57 15.68 -3.97
C ILE A 98 -10.07 15.75 -5.42
N VAL A 99 -10.97 15.82 -6.41
CA VAL A 99 -10.58 15.90 -7.83
C VAL A 99 -9.97 17.26 -8.12
N THR A 100 -10.62 18.34 -7.68
CA THR A 100 -10.07 19.71 -7.83
C THR A 100 -8.75 19.85 -7.07
N PHE A 101 -8.65 19.30 -5.86
CA PHE A 101 -7.40 19.31 -5.10
C PHE A 101 -6.24 18.60 -5.85
N LEU A 102 -6.49 17.39 -6.38
CA LEU A 102 -5.47 16.66 -7.14
C LEU A 102 -5.19 17.26 -8.53
N ARG A 103 -6.13 18.02 -9.11
CA ARG A 103 -5.90 18.85 -10.31
C ARG A 103 -5.02 20.05 -10.04
N ALA A 104 -5.10 20.64 -8.84
CA ALA A 104 -4.15 21.67 -8.45
C ALA A 104 -2.72 21.10 -8.41
N ALA A 105 -2.52 19.91 -7.83
CA ALA A 105 -1.22 19.24 -7.87
C ALA A 105 -0.72 19.00 -9.31
N GLN A 106 -1.60 18.58 -10.23
CA GLN A 106 -1.25 18.45 -11.65
C GLN A 106 -0.84 19.77 -12.29
N THR A 107 -1.44 20.88 -11.90
CA THR A 107 -1.12 22.22 -12.44
C THR A 107 0.23 22.71 -11.92
N LEU A 108 0.50 22.50 -10.62
CA LEU A 108 1.66 23.06 -9.94
C LEU A 108 2.95 22.26 -10.20
N LEU A 109 2.86 20.96 -10.40
CA LEU A 109 4.02 20.09 -10.57
C LEU A 109 4.69 20.22 -11.94
N LYS A 110 6.01 20.06 -11.99
CA LYS A 110 6.76 19.73 -13.22
C LYS A 110 6.21 18.46 -13.88
N PRO A 111 6.49 18.19 -15.17
CA PRO A 111 6.07 16.94 -15.83
C PRO A 111 6.48 15.67 -15.08
N ASN A 112 7.67 15.67 -14.47
CA ASN A 112 8.19 14.56 -13.67
C ASN A 112 7.99 14.73 -12.16
N GLY A 113 7.14 15.67 -11.74
CA GLY A 113 6.88 15.91 -10.32
C GLY A 113 6.17 14.73 -9.64
N VAL A 114 6.17 14.72 -8.31
CA VAL A 114 5.51 13.69 -7.50
C VAL A 114 4.50 14.30 -6.54
N VAL A 115 3.33 13.68 -6.41
CA VAL A 115 2.42 13.95 -5.29
C VAL A 115 2.75 12.96 -4.19
N ILE A 116 3.03 13.43 -2.98
CA ILE A 116 3.33 12.61 -1.82
C ILE A 116 2.21 12.82 -0.81
N LEU A 117 1.46 11.75 -0.54
CA LEU A 117 0.34 11.79 0.39
C LEU A 117 0.60 10.88 1.58
N ALA A 118 0.20 11.35 2.75
CA ALA A 118 0.01 10.52 3.93
C ALA A 118 -1.47 10.55 4.28
N VAL A 119 -2.14 9.41 4.13
CA VAL A 119 -3.60 9.29 4.13
C VAL A 119 -4.05 8.44 5.32
N PRO A 120 -5.04 8.88 6.12
CA PRO A 120 -5.61 8.05 7.17
C PRO A 120 -6.06 6.69 6.65
N ASP A 121 -5.66 5.63 7.33
CA ASP A 121 -6.21 4.29 7.14
C ASP A 121 -7.38 4.13 8.11
N LYS A 122 -8.62 4.09 7.60
CA LYS A 122 -9.82 4.01 8.44
C LYS A 122 -9.80 2.84 9.43
N ARG A 123 -9.00 1.80 9.16
CA ARG A 123 -8.88 0.62 10.02
C ARG A 123 -8.13 0.92 11.32
N LYS A 124 -7.54 2.10 11.43
CA LYS A 124 -6.54 2.46 12.44
C LYS A 124 -6.77 3.87 13.03
N CYS A 125 -7.90 4.49 12.74
CA CYS A 125 -8.24 5.82 13.25
C CYS A 125 -9.73 5.94 13.53
N PHE A 126 -10.11 7.09 14.07
CA PHE A 126 -11.48 7.41 14.47
C PHE A 126 -12.54 7.34 13.36
N ASP A 127 -12.16 7.21 12.09
CA ASP A 127 -13.06 6.90 10.97
C ASP A 127 -13.46 5.41 10.90
N PHE A 128 -13.17 4.62 11.94
CA PHE A 128 -13.35 3.17 11.95
C PHE A 128 -14.74 2.71 11.50
N TYR A 129 -15.83 3.27 12.01
CA TYR A 129 -17.17 2.82 11.61
C TYR A 129 -17.69 3.47 10.33
N ARG A 130 -16.94 4.40 9.74
CA ARG A 130 -17.40 5.16 8.57
C ARG A 130 -17.35 4.32 7.29
N PRO A 131 -18.25 4.55 6.32
CA PRO A 131 -18.18 3.91 5.02
C PRO A 131 -16.95 4.39 4.24
N LEU A 132 -16.47 3.55 3.31
CA LEU A 132 -15.43 3.95 2.36
C LEU A 132 -15.98 4.97 1.36
N SER A 133 -15.17 5.96 1.01
CA SER A 133 -15.50 6.89 -0.06
C SER A 133 -15.55 6.18 -1.40
N ALA A 134 -16.57 6.48 -2.19
CA ALA A 134 -16.75 5.93 -3.52
C ALA A 134 -16.29 6.92 -4.61
N THR A 135 -15.82 6.40 -5.74
CA THR A 135 -15.47 7.23 -6.91
C THR A 135 -16.64 8.09 -7.40
N ALA A 136 -17.87 7.59 -7.29
CA ALA A 136 -19.07 8.36 -7.61
C ALA A 136 -19.22 9.61 -6.72
N GLU A 137 -18.79 9.56 -5.47
CA GLU A 137 -18.83 10.71 -4.55
C GLU A 137 -17.78 11.75 -4.94
N ALA A 138 -16.59 11.32 -5.37
CA ALA A 138 -15.56 12.21 -5.90
C ALA A 138 -16.00 12.90 -7.19
N ILE A 139 -16.63 12.15 -8.11
CA ILE A 139 -17.15 12.72 -9.37
C ILE A 139 -18.27 13.72 -9.10
N THR A 140 -19.23 13.39 -8.23
CA THR A 140 -20.34 14.31 -7.93
C THR A 140 -19.86 15.55 -7.20
N ALA A 141 -18.93 15.44 -6.23
CA ALA A 141 -18.31 16.59 -5.59
C ALA A 141 -17.64 17.54 -6.60
N PHE A 142 -16.94 16.97 -7.58
CA PHE A 142 -16.29 17.72 -8.65
C PHE A 142 -17.27 18.43 -9.58
N LEU A 143 -18.29 17.71 -10.06
CA LEU A 143 -19.30 18.28 -10.96
C LEU A 143 -20.16 19.35 -10.28
N GLU A 144 -20.43 19.19 -8.99
CA GLU A 144 -21.12 20.17 -8.15
C GLU A 144 -20.21 21.34 -7.73
N ARG A 145 -18.90 21.24 -7.96
CA ARG A 145 -17.88 22.23 -7.56
C ARG A 145 -17.95 22.56 -6.07
N ARG A 146 -18.02 21.52 -5.23
CA ARG A 146 -18.16 21.68 -3.77
C ARG A 146 -16.97 22.44 -3.20
N ASP A 147 -17.27 23.56 -2.54
CA ASP A 147 -16.33 24.38 -1.77
C ASP A 147 -16.65 24.37 -0.26
N ARG A 148 -17.67 23.61 0.15
CA ARG A 148 -18.08 23.36 1.54
C ARG A 148 -18.46 21.90 1.74
N HIS A 149 -18.31 21.43 2.97
CA HIS A 149 -18.78 20.11 3.38
C HIS A 149 -20.32 20.09 3.37
N THR A 150 -20.88 18.97 2.93
CA THR A 150 -22.33 18.81 2.87
C THR A 150 -22.89 18.50 4.27
N LEU A 151 -24.20 18.71 4.46
CA LEU A 151 -24.89 18.24 5.66
C LEU A 151 -24.67 16.73 5.89
N ARG A 152 -24.69 15.94 4.81
CA ARG A 152 -24.39 14.50 4.87
C ARG A 152 -23.00 14.23 5.45
N THR A 153 -22.00 14.99 5.02
CA THR A 153 -20.61 14.87 5.51
C THR A 153 -20.53 15.12 7.02
N HIS A 154 -21.12 16.22 7.51
CA HIS A 154 -21.11 16.54 8.94
C HIS A 154 -21.83 15.50 9.79
N ILE A 155 -23.01 15.03 9.34
CA ILE A 155 -23.77 14.00 10.05
C ILE A 155 -22.99 12.68 10.08
N ASP A 156 -22.48 12.21 8.94
CA ASP A 156 -21.72 10.95 8.87
C ASP A 156 -20.45 11.00 9.71
N TYR A 157 -19.68 12.10 9.62
CA TYR A 157 -18.47 12.28 10.40
C TYR A 157 -18.77 12.26 11.90
N ALA A 158 -19.73 13.05 12.36
CA ALA A 158 -20.02 13.17 13.78
C ALA A 158 -20.63 11.87 14.36
N LEU A 159 -21.57 11.23 13.67
CA LEU A 159 -22.22 10.00 14.16
C LEU A 159 -21.24 8.83 14.31
N ASN A 160 -20.30 8.71 13.38
CA ASN A 160 -19.47 7.51 13.24
C ASN A 160 -18.03 7.71 13.72
N MET A 161 -17.66 8.92 14.16
CA MET A 161 -16.38 9.16 14.83
C MET A 161 -16.34 8.34 16.11
N ALA A 162 -15.38 7.42 16.18
CA ALA A 162 -15.24 6.52 17.32
C ALA A 162 -13.85 6.59 17.94
N LEU A 163 -13.81 6.54 19.27
CA LEU A 163 -12.57 6.56 20.05
C LEU A 163 -12.44 5.26 20.83
N LYS A 164 -11.20 4.85 21.05
CA LYS A 164 -10.85 3.76 21.97
C LYS A 164 -10.74 4.26 23.41
N PRO A 165 -10.69 3.36 24.41
CA PRO A 165 -10.54 3.73 25.82
C PRO A 165 -9.44 4.77 26.04
N GLY A 166 -9.74 5.79 26.85
CA GLY A 166 -8.84 6.91 27.08
C GLY A 166 -8.91 8.01 26.01
N GLY A 167 -9.92 7.99 25.12
CA GLY A 167 -10.11 9.03 24.10
C GLY A 167 -9.16 8.90 22.92
N ILE A 168 -8.65 7.69 22.66
CA ILE A 168 -7.62 7.44 21.65
C ILE A 168 -8.27 7.38 20.27
N GLY A 169 -7.96 8.32 19.39
CA GLY A 169 -8.47 8.39 18.01
C GLY A 169 -7.58 7.74 16.95
N ALA A 170 -6.50 7.09 17.38
CA ALA A 170 -5.45 6.56 16.51
C ALA A 170 -4.85 5.31 17.13
N TRP A 171 -4.84 4.19 16.41
CA TRP A 171 -4.40 2.89 16.96
C TRP A 171 -3.76 1.99 15.91
N ASP A 172 -3.13 0.91 16.36
CA ASP A 172 -2.54 -0.08 15.47
C ASP A 172 -3.54 -1.17 15.06
N ALA A 173 -3.27 -1.87 13.96
CA ALA A 173 -4.17 -2.90 13.45
C ALA A 173 -4.28 -4.18 14.31
N SER A 174 -3.43 -4.34 15.33
CA SER A 174 -3.52 -5.44 16.31
C SER A 174 -4.28 -5.06 17.58
N ASP A 175 -4.64 -3.79 17.75
CA ASP A 175 -5.44 -3.33 18.87
C ASP A 175 -6.91 -3.73 18.67
N ILE A 176 -7.37 -4.65 19.52
CA ILE A 176 -8.71 -5.24 19.53
C ILE A 176 -9.65 -4.58 20.55
N GLN A 177 -9.22 -3.50 21.22
CA GLN A 177 -10.10 -2.77 22.12
C GLN A 177 -11.29 -2.19 21.35
N LEU A 178 -12.46 -2.21 21.98
CA LEU A 178 -13.67 -1.67 21.39
C LEU A 178 -13.49 -0.15 21.17
N ALA A 179 -13.72 0.29 19.94
CA ALA A 179 -13.92 1.69 19.64
C ALA A 179 -15.41 2.02 19.82
N GLU A 180 -15.74 3.15 20.44
CA GLU A 180 -17.12 3.56 20.68
C GLU A 180 -17.38 4.93 20.06
N PRO A 181 -18.55 5.17 19.44
CA PRO A 181 -18.94 6.49 18.96
C PRO A 181 -18.86 7.52 20.09
N VAL A 182 -18.12 8.62 19.87
CA VAL A 182 -17.86 9.61 20.93
C VAL A 182 -18.96 10.66 21.04
N ASN A 183 -19.65 10.98 19.94
CA ASN A 183 -20.65 12.03 19.91
C ASN A 183 -22.04 11.47 20.23
N PRO A 184 -22.78 12.07 21.19
CA PRO A 184 -24.13 11.63 21.48
C PRO A 184 -25.10 11.97 20.34
N ILE A 185 -26.08 11.11 20.09
CA ILE A 185 -27.11 11.32 19.04
C ILE A 185 -27.88 12.64 19.26
N THR A 186 -27.96 13.11 20.50
CA THR A 186 -28.60 14.38 20.87
C THR A 186 -27.91 15.62 20.30
N ASP A 187 -26.67 15.49 19.79
CA ASP A 187 -25.92 16.60 19.18
C ASP A 187 -26.28 16.87 17.72
N ALA A 188 -27.26 16.16 17.17
CA ALA A 188 -27.75 16.39 15.80
C ALA A 188 -27.97 17.88 15.45
N PRO A 189 -28.59 18.73 16.30
CA PRO A 189 -28.75 20.16 16.00
C PRO A 189 -27.43 20.89 15.75
N GLN A 190 -26.34 20.48 16.41
CA GLN A 190 -25.01 21.07 16.21
C GLN A 190 -24.44 20.71 14.84
N TRP A 191 -24.64 19.48 14.38
CA TRP A 191 -24.17 19.02 13.06
C TRP A 191 -24.96 19.70 11.92
N HIS A 192 -26.26 19.94 12.14
CA HIS A 192 -27.07 20.75 11.23
C HIS A 192 -26.56 22.19 11.16
N ALA A 193 -26.26 22.80 12.31
CA ALA A 193 -25.74 24.16 12.38
C ALA A 193 -24.36 24.28 11.70
N ALA A 194 -23.49 23.29 11.84
CA ALA A 194 -22.18 23.24 11.18
C ALA A 194 -22.30 23.39 9.65
N ALA A 195 -23.22 22.67 9.03
CA ALA A 195 -23.45 22.73 7.58
C ALA A 195 -24.06 24.06 7.08
N GLN A 196 -24.61 24.88 7.99
CA GLN A 196 -25.22 26.16 7.68
C GLN A 196 -24.29 27.35 7.91
N ARG A 197 -23.10 27.14 8.49
CA ARG A 197 -22.12 28.19 8.68
C ARG A 197 -21.61 28.69 7.34
N LEU A 198 -21.45 30.01 7.23
CA LEU A 198 -20.84 30.66 6.06
C LEU A 198 -19.35 30.28 5.95
N ASP A 199 -18.70 30.21 7.10
CA ASP A 199 -17.30 29.80 7.23
C ASP A 199 -17.16 28.29 7.11
N TYR A 200 -16.01 27.86 6.59
CA TYR A 200 -15.66 26.45 6.54
C TYR A 200 -15.72 25.84 7.94
N THR A 201 -16.49 24.76 8.09
CA THR A 201 -16.47 23.93 9.29
C THR A 201 -15.82 22.62 8.94
N ASP A 202 -14.83 22.22 9.73
CA ASP A 202 -14.02 21.05 9.43
C ASP A 202 -14.76 19.72 9.62
N ALA A 203 -14.46 18.75 8.75
CA ALA A 203 -14.91 17.36 8.81
C ALA A 203 -14.09 16.49 7.85
N HIS A 204 -13.94 15.21 8.16
CA HIS A 204 -13.41 14.25 7.19
C HIS A 204 -14.47 13.91 6.13
N ALA A 205 -14.30 14.35 4.89
CA ALA A 205 -15.11 13.96 3.75
C ALA A 205 -14.66 12.65 3.09
N TRP A 206 -13.35 12.33 3.15
CA TRP A 206 -12.79 11.19 2.42
C TRP A 206 -12.19 10.13 3.36
N VAL A 207 -12.64 8.89 3.20
CA VAL A 207 -12.33 7.76 4.08
C VAL A 207 -11.84 6.59 3.25
N PHE A 208 -10.64 6.10 3.55
CA PHE A 208 -9.96 5.11 2.72
C PHE A 208 -9.39 3.93 3.50
N VAL A 209 -9.33 2.81 2.79
CA VAL A 209 -8.29 1.80 2.94
C VAL A 209 -7.34 1.93 1.73
N PRO A 210 -6.11 1.39 1.79
CA PRO A 210 -5.13 1.62 0.73
C PRO A 210 -5.61 1.23 -0.67
N SER A 211 -6.29 0.08 -0.80
CA SER A 211 -6.78 -0.38 -2.10
C SER A 211 -7.99 0.41 -2.58
N SER A 212 -8.81 1.00 -1.70
CA SER A 212 -9.96 1.83 -2.10
C SER A 212 -9.51 3.19 -2.62
N PHE A 213 -8.46 3.77 -2.03
CA PHE A 213 -7.81 4.96 -2.56
C PHE A 213 -7.23 4.69 -3.96
N SER A 214 -6.49 3.59 -4.11
CA SER A 214 -5.91 3.20 -5.40
C SER A 214 -6.98 2.96 -6.48
N LEU A 215 -8.11 2.35 -6.10
CA LEU A 215 -9.25 2.15 -6.98
C LEU A 215 -9.85 3.49 -7.45
N MET A 216 -10.06 4.43 -6.53
CA MET A 216 -10.58 5.75 -6.87
C MET A 216 -9.65 6.49 -7.85
N ILE A 217 -8.35 6.51 -7.60
CA ILE A 217 -7.38 7.15 -8.51
C ILE A 217 -7.39 6.48 -9.89
N LEU A 218 -7.38 5.15 -9.95
CA LEU A 218 -7.44 4.42 -11.22
C LEU A 218 -8.70 4.79 -12.02
N GLU A 219 -9.87 4.77 -11.37
CA GLU A 219 -11.14 5.03 -12.03
C GLU A 219 -11.27 6.49 -12.48
N LEU A 220 -10.91 7.45 -11.62
CA LEU A 220 -10.90 8.87 -11.98
C LEU A 220 -9.98 9.13 -13.19
N SER A 221 -8.83 8.46 -13.26
CA SER A 221 -7.91 8.61 -14.39
C SER A 221 -8.42 7.96 -15.68
N LEU A 222 -9.00 6.75 -15.59
CA LEU A 222 -9.62 6.08 -16.74
C LEU A 222 -10.83 6.86 -17.29
N LEU A 223 -11.56 7.57 -16.42
CA LEU A 223 -12.70 8.40 -16.78
C LEU A 223 -12.31 9.82 -17.24
N GLY A 224 -11.01 10.17 -17.23
CA GLY A 224 -10.51 11.47 -17.67
C GLY A 224 -10.69 12.62 -16.66
N TYR A 225 -11.02 12.32 -15.40
CA TYR A 225 -11.05 13.32 -14.34
C TYR A 225 -9.66 13.69 -13.84
N LEU A 226 -8.70 12.75 -13.89
CA LEU A 226 -7.31 12.97 -13.48
C LEU A 226 -6.33 12.48 -14.56
N ASP A 227 -5.16 13.12 -14.65
CA ASP A 227 -3.97 12.63 -15.34
C ASP A 227 -2.91 12.18 -14.33
N LEU A 228 -3.30 11.30 -13.41
CA LEU A 228 -2.44 10.77 -12.35
C LEU A 228 -2.49 9.24 -12.29
N ARG A 229 -1.44 8.64 -11.75
CA ARG A 229 -1.41 7.21 -11.38
C ARG A 229 -0.68 7.01 -10.07
N VAL A 230 -1.02 5.94 -9.36
CA VAL A 230 -0.24 5.47 -8.21
C VAL A 230 1.07 4.88 -8.70
N GLU A 231 2.21 5.47 -8.31
CA GLU A 231 3.55 4.94 -8.56
C GLU A 231 3.93 3.91 -7.49
N ASP A 232 3.71 4.25 -6.21
CA ASP A 232 3.93 3.35 -5.09
C ASP A 232 2.91 3.64 -3.97
N LEU A 233 2.62 2.62 -3.18
CA LEU A 233 1.77 2.70 -2.00
C LEU A 233 2.36 1.84 -0.90
N GLN A 234 2.39 2.38 0.33
CA GLN A 234 2.94 1.68 1.48
C GLN A 234 2.04 1.77 2.70
N GLU A 235 1.52 0.61 3.12
CA GLU A 235 0.85 0.49 4.40
C GLU A 235 1.82 0.71 5.56
N ARG A 236 1.35 1.41 6.60
CA ARG A 236 2.11 1.61 7.83
C ARG A 236 1.47 0.85 8.98
N TYR A 237 2.29 0.54 9.98
CA TYR A 237 1.79 0.07 11.27
C TYR A 237 1.01 1.19 12.00
N ALA A 238 1.46 2.43 11.81
CA ALA A 238 0.76 3.63 12.24
C ALA A 238 -0.59 3.80 11.50
N THR A 239 -1.29 4.89 11.82
CA THR A 239 -2.69 5.16 11.45
C THR A 239 -2.94 5.55 10.00
N GLU A 240 -1.97 5.32 9.13
CA GLU A 240 -1.92 5.91 7.79
C GLU A 240 -1.29 4.95 6.78
N PHE A 241 -1.44 5.29 5.51
CA PHE A 241 -0.65 4.73 4.42
C PHE A 241 -0.06 5.85 3.57
N PHE A 242 1.10 5.58 2.99
CA PHE A 242 1.79 6.54 2.14
C PHE A 242 1.51 6.26 0.68
N VAL A 243 1.36 7.31 -0.11
CA VAL A 243 1.08 7.22 -1.54
C VAL A 243 2.02 8.17 -2.28
N TRP A 244 2.61 7.68 -3.37
CA TRP A 244 3.29 8.50 -4.35
C TRP A 244 2.51 8.44 -5.66
N LEU A 245 2.00 9.59 -6.13
CA LEU A 245 1.35 9.71 -7.44
C LEU A 245 2.28 10.37 -8.44
N ARG A 246 2.17 9.96 -9.70
CA ARG A 246 2.86 10.58 -10.84
C ARG A 246 1.87 11.01 -11.89
N LYS A 247 2.22 12.07 -12.63
CA LYS A 247 1.53 12.48 -13.85
C LYS A 247 1.54 11.38 -14.90
N GLY A 248 0.43 11.24 -15.62
CA GLY A 248 0.22 10.24 -16.67
C GLY A 248 -0.77 9.17 -16.24
N ALA A 249 -2.02 9.35 -16.66
CA ALA A 249 -3.10 8.38 -16.54
C ALA A 249 -2.74 7.07 -17.25
N PRO A 250 -3.09 5.92 -16.66
CA PRO A 250 -2.88 4.63 -17.31
C PRO A 250 -3.77 4.51 -18.56
N ARG A 251 -3.17 4.08 -19.67
CA ARG A 251 -3.90 3.75 -20.90
C ARG A 251 -4.07 2.24 -20.97
N LEU A 252 -5.23 1.76 -20.52
CA LEU A 252 -5.55 0.34 -20.43
C LEU A 252 -6.65 -0.01 -21.43
N ALA A 253 -6.58 -1.20 -22.02
CA ALA A 253 -7.72 -1.76 -22.75
C ALA A 253 -8.87 -2.08 -21.77
N ALA A 254 -10.10 -2.18 -22.28
CA ALA A 254 -11.29 -2.38 -21.43
C ALA A 254 -11.21 -3.61 -20.52
N GLU A 255 -10.66 -4.72 -21.02
CA GLU A 255 -10.48 -5.94 -20.22
C GLU A 255 -9.38 -5.82 -19.16
N GLU A 256 -8.29 -5.11 -19.46
CA GLU A 256 -7.23 -4.83 -18.50
C GLU A 256 -7.74 -3.91 -17.38
N ALA A 257 -8.46 -2.85 -17.75
CA ALA A 257 -9.12 -1.96 -16.80
C ALA A 257 -10.12 -2.72 -15.90
N ARG A 258 -10.92 -3.63 -16.48
CA ARG A 258 -11.83 -4.50 -15.72
C ARG A 258 -11.07 -5.39 -14.75
N SER A 259 -9.98 -6.00 -15.19
CA SER A 259 -9.15 -6.89 -14.35
C SER A 259 -8.51 -6.14 -13.19
N GLU A 260 -7.84 -5.00 -13.44
CA GLU A 260 -7.18 -4.19 -12.41
C GLU A 260 -8.18 -3.66 -11.38
N ARG A 261 -9.34 -3.16 -11.83
CA ARG A 261 -10.44 -2.75 -10.94
C ARG A 261 -10.92 -3.91 -10.07
N THR A 262 -11.10 -5.10 -10.66
CA THR A 262 -11.55 -6.29 -9.93
C THR A 262 -10.56 -6.69 -8.83
N VAL A 263 -9.26 -6.65 -9.13
CA VAL A 263 -8.20 -6.95 -8.16
C VAL A 263 -8.23 -5.95 -7.00
N LEU A 264 -8.35 -4.65 -7.29
CA LEU A 264 -8.43 -3.63 -6.25
C LEU A 264 -9.71 -3.77 -5.40
N MET A 265 -10.86 -4.02 -6.02
CA MET A 265 -12.12 -4.28 -5.32
C MET A 265 -12.03 -5.50 -4.39
N GLN A 266 -11.39 -6.59 -4.85
CA GLN A 266 -11.16 -7.76 -4.00
C GLN A 266 -10.24 -7.45 -2.82
N ARG A 267 -9.19 -6.64 -3.03
CA ARG A 267 -8.31 -6.21 -1.94
C ARG A 267 -9.02 -5.32 -0.93
N VAL A 268 -9.91 -4.44 -1.36
CA VAL A 268 -10.77 -3.65 -0.45
C VAL A 268 -11.55 -4.57 0.47
N ILE A 269 -12.15 -5.64 -0.06
CA ILE A 269 -12.87 -6.64 0.77
C ILE A 269 -11.93 -7.28 1.80
N VAL A 270 -10.70 -7.65 1.40
CA VAL A 270 -9.70 -8.22 2.32
C VAL A 270 -9.28 -7.22 3.39
N GLU A 271 -9.06 -5.95 3.03
CA GLU A 271 -8.69 -4.89 3.97
C GLU A 271 -9.82 -4.61 4.97
N LEU A 272 -11.08 -4.64 4.54
CA LEU A 272 -12.25 -4.54 5.43
C LEU A 272 -12.43 -5.80 6.30
N ALA A 273 -12.08 -6.99 5.81
CA ALA A 273 -12.04 -8.19 6.64
C ALA A 273 -10.97 -8.07 7.74
N ASP A 274 -9.81 -7.49 7.44
CA ASP A 274 -8.79 -7.15 8.45
C ASP A 274 -9.33 -6.17 9.50
N GLN A 275 -10.20 -5.23 9.10
CA GLN A 275 -10.89 -4.35 10.03
C GLN A 275 -11.85 -5.12 10.96
N ALA A 276 -12.67 -6.00 10.40
CA ALA A 276 -13.65 -6.78 11.17
C ALA A 276 -12.99 -7.67 12.24
N ARG A 277 -11.73 -8.06 12.04
CA ARG A 277 -10.95 -8.82 13.03
C ARG A 277 -10.54 -8.02 14.27
N GLN A 278 -10.63 -6.68 14.22
CA GLN A 278 -10.38 -5.84 15.40
C GLN A 278 -11.60 -5.78 16.34
N LEU A 279 -12.73 -6.38 15.97
CA LEU A 279 -13.91 -6.44 16.83
C LEU A 279 -13.72 -7.51 17.91
N PRO A 280 -13.90 -7.17 19.21
CA PRO A 280 -13.88 -8.15 20.28
C PRO A 280 -15.00 -9.18 20.06
N ASP A 281 -14.70 -10.46 20.31
CA ASP A 281 -15.63 -11.60 20.17
C ASP A 281 -16.25 -11.79 18.77
N GLY A 282 -15.63 -11.21 17.72
CA GLY A 282 -16.10 -11.35 16.34
C GLY A 282 -15.91 -12.78 15.78
N PRO A 283 -16.83 -13.28 14.93
CA PRO A 283 -16.74 -14.63 14.34
C PRO A 283 -15.48 -14.86 13.47
N LEU A 284 -14.76 -13.79 13.14
CA LEU A 284 -13.52 -13.81 12.35
C LEU A 284 -12.24 -13.72 13.20
N GLY A 285 -12.33 -13.50 14.52
CA GLY A 285 -11.18 -13.25 15.39
C GLY A 285 -10.18 -14.42 15.46
N GLU A 286 -10.67 -15.66 15.58
CA GLU A 286 -9.79 -16.84 15.79
C GLU A 286 -9.38 -17.57 14.49
N SER A 287 -10.32 -17.81 13.56
CA SER A 287 -10.07 -18.61 12.35
C SER A 287 -9.26 -17.85 11.29
N ALA A 288 -9.46 -16.54 11.18
CA ALA A 288 -8.85 -15.76 10.12
C ALA A 288 -7.39 -15.39 10.41
N ALA A 289 -6.97 -15.33 11.67
CA ALA A 289 -5.58 -15.11 12.04
C ALA A 289 -4.67 -16.23 11.55
N LEU A 290 -5.09 -17.50 11.69
CA LEU A 290 -4.39 -18.68 11.19
C LEU A 290 -4.29 -18.69 9.65
N LEU A 291 -5.40 -18.45 8.95
CA LEU A 291 -5.41 -18.38 7.49
C LEU A 291 -4.61 -17.18 6.95
N ARG A 292 -4.62 -16.05 7.66
CA ARG A 292 -3.80 -14.86 7.35
C ARG A 292 -2.31 -15.15 7.53
N ASP A 293 -1.91 -15.77 8.63
CA ASP A 293 -0.52 -16.17 8.85
C ASP A 293 -0.05 -17.14 7.75
N GLN A 294 -0.90 -18.10 7.37
CA GLN A 294 -0.63 -18.99 6.23
C GLN A 294 -0.51 -18.23 4.90
N LEU A 295 -1.39 -17.25 4.65
CA LEU A 295 -1.35 -16.45 3.42
C LEU A 295 -0.13 -15.54 3.36
N LEU A 296 0.20 -14.87 4.46
CA LEU A 296 1.39 -14.03 4.59
C LEU A 296 2.66 -14.86 4.39
N ARG A 297 2.75 -16.04 5.02
CA ARG A 297 3.86 -16.98 4.80
C ARG A 297 3.95 -17.41 3.34
N SER A 298 2.83 -17.71 2.69
CA SER A 298 2.79 -18.07 1.27
C SER A 298 3.27 -16.93 0.37
N ALA A 299 2.82 -15.70 0.63
CA ALA A 299 3.24 -14.51 -0.10
C ALA A 299 4.74 -14.20 0.11
N TYR A 300 5.24 -14.30 1.35
CA TYR A 300 6.65 -14.16 1.67
C TYR A 300 7.50 -15.23 1.00
N ARG A 301 7.01 -16.46 0.91
CA ARG A 301 7.66 -17.54 0.16
C ARG A 301 7.71 -17.24 -1.34
N THR A 302 6.63 -16.74 -1.94
CA THR A 302 6.61 -16.28 -3.34
C THR A 302 7.66 -15.19 -3.57
N GLN A 303 7.74 -14.20 -2.67
CA GLN A 303 8.72 -13.11 -2.76
C GLN A 303 10.15 -13.62 -2.59
N ALA A 304 10.39 -14.49 -1.61
CA ALA A 304 11.69 -15.13 -1.38
C ALA A 304 12.14 -15.93 -2.60
N LEU A 305 11.26 -16.75 -3.17
CA LEU A 305 11.54 -17.53 -4.39
C LEU A 305 11.88 -16.62 -5.58
N ARG A 306 11.20 -15.48 -5.74
CA ARG A 306 11.53 -14.48 -6.77
C ARG A 306 12.91 -13.86 -6.55
N ARG A 307 13.25 -13.51 -5.31
CA ARG A 307 14.59 -13.01 -4.95
C ARG A 307 15.67 -14.05 -5.21
N VAL A 308 15.43 -15.30 -4.82
CA VAL A 308 16.33 -16.43 -5.11
C VAL A 308 16.48 -16.63 -6.63
N LEU A 309 15.39 -16.59 -7.40
CA LEU A 309 15.43 -16.71 -8.85
C LEU A 309 16.24 -15.58 -9.50
N SER A 310 16.07 -14.34 -9.03
CA SER A 310 16.86 -13.19 -9.47
C SER A 310 18.35 -13.38 -9.13
N ALA A 311 18.65 -13.80 -7.90
CA ALA A 311 20.02 -14.07 -7.45
C ALA A 311 20.67 -15.19 -8.25
N VAL A 312 19.93 -16.27 -8.58
CA VAL A 312 20.39 -17.33 -9.48
C VAL A 312 20.73 -16.73 -10.83
N ARG A 313 19.81 -15.96 -11.45
CA ARG A 313 20.02 -15.33 -12.76
C ARG A 313 21.25 -14.43 -12.78
N ALA A 314 21.40 -13.55 -11.80
CA ALA A 314 22.54 -12.64 -11.67
C ALA A 314 23.88 -13.38 -11.44
N SER A 315 23.81 -14.63 -10.98
CA SER A 315 24.97 -15.47 -10.69
C SER A 315 25.28 -16.49 -11.78
N LEU A 316 24.47 -16.56 -12.85
CA LEU A 316 24.76 -17.37 -14.03
C LEU A 316 25.87 -16.72 -14.85
N GLY A 317 26.89 -17.49 -15.18
CA GLY A 317 27.98 -17.09 -16.08
C GLY A 317 28.26 -18.13 -17.15
N THR A 318 29.36 -17.92 -17.88
CA THR A 318 29.82 -18.84 -18.94
C THR A 318 30.08 -20.26 -18.42
N LEU A 319 30.46 -20.42 -17.14
CA LEU A 319 30.73 -21.71 -16.51
C LEU A 319 29.57 -22.24 -15.63
N GLY A 320 28.35 -21.71 -15.81
CA GLY A 320 27.19 -22.07 -14.99
C GLY A 320 27.00 -21.18 -13.76
N LEU A 321 26.41 -21.72 -12.69
CA LEU A 321 26.05 -20.94 -11.48
C LEU A 321 27.27 -20.72 -10.56
N SER A 322 27.69 -19.46 -10.39
CA SER A 322 28.73 -19.09 -9.42
C SER A 322 28.18 -19.06 -8.00
N ARG A 323 28.60 -20.02 -7.16
CA ARG A 323 28.18 -20.11 -5.75
C ARG A 323 28.55 -18.85 -4.95
N ARG A 324 29.75 -18.30 -5.18
CA ARG A 324 30.24 -17.10 -4.48
C ARG A 324 29.39 -15.87 -4.83
N ARG A 325 29.09 -15.66 -6.11
CA ARG A 325 28.20 -14.56 -6.54
C ARG A 325 26.78 -14.75 -6.03
N PHE A 326 26.29 -16.00 -6.03
CA PHE A 326 24.95 -16.31 -5.52
C PHE A 326 24.82 -15.99 -4.03
N GLN A 327 25.79 -16.38 -3.21
CA GLN A 327 25.82 -16.05 -1.78
C GLN A 327 25.85 -14.52 -1.55
N GLN A 328 26.63 -13.77 -2.33
CA GLN A 328 26.65 -12.30 -2.26
C GLN A 328 25.29 -11.69 -2.64
N GLN A 329 24.64 -12.19 -3.69
CA GLN A 329 23.33 -11.70 -4.11
C GLN A 329 22.22 -12.02 -3.09
N ILE A 330 22.29 -13.17 -2.41
CA ILE A 330 21.37 -13.51 -1.32
C ILE A 330 21.60 -12.61 -0.09
N ALA A 331 22.86 -12.30 0.25
CA ALA A 331 23.15 -11.36 1.33
C ALA A 331 22.58 -9.97 1.04
N LEU A 332 22.76 -9.46 -0.18
CA LEU A 332 22.14 -8.20 -0.63
C LEU A 332 20.61 -8.27 -0.57
N ALA A 333 20.01 -9.34 -1.07
CA ALA A 333 18.56 -9.54 -1.00
C ALA A 333 18.03 -9.67 0.44
N GLY A 334 18.88 -10.05 1.40
CA GLY A 334 18.57 -10.06 2.82
C GLY A 334 18.49 -8.65 3.43
N HIS A 335 19.33 -7.72 2.97
CA HIS A 335 19.26 -6.30 3.38
C HIS A 335 17.99 -5.60 2.85
N ASP A 336 17.50 -6.04 1.70
CA ASP A 336 16.25 -5.54 1.10
C ASP A 336 14.98 -6.11 1.78
N VAL A 337 15.12 -6.93 2.83
CA VAL A 337 13.98 -7.40 3.63
C VAL A 337 13.54 -6.24 4.54
N PRO A 338 12.26 -5.80 4.49
CA PRO A 338 11.79 -4.69 5.32
C PRO A 338 12.06 -4.93 6.80
N ALA A 339 12.67 -3.95 7.48
CA ALA A 339 12.93 -4.00 8.92
C ALA A 339 11.64 -3.81 9.74
N ASN A 340 10.81 -4.86 9.79
CA ASN A 340 9.57 -4.93 10.56
C ASN A 340 9.57 -6.16 11.49
N ALA A 341 8.54 -6.30 12.33
CA ALA A 341 8.41 -7.43 13.25
C ALA A 341 8.38 -8.81 12.55
N LEU A 342 8.08 -8.84 11.26
CA LEU A 342 8.03 -10.05 10.43
C LEU A 342 9.35 -10.30 9.66
N ALA A 343 10.32 -9.39 9.77
CA ALA A 343 11.63 -9.51 9.14
C ALA A 343 12.33 -10.83 9.49
N PRO A 344 12.32 -11.33 10.75
CA PRO A 344 12.93 -12.61 11.08
C PRO A 344 12.32 -13.77 10.28
N ILE A 345 11.00 -13.78 10.11
CA ILE A 345 10.27 -14.81 9.35
C ILE A 345 10.62 -14.71 7.87
N GLN A 346 10.60 -13.50 7.30
CA GLN A 346 10.96 -13.27 5.89
C GLN A 346 12.42 -13.67 5.60
N HIS A 347 13.34 -13.32 6.50
CA HIS A 347 14.75 -13.65 6.40
C HIS A 347 14.96 -15.17 6.49
N HIS A 348 14.27 -15.83 7.42
CA HIS A 348 14.32 -17.28 7.58
C HIS A 348 13.81 -18.01 6.32
N ILE A 349 12.65 -17.60 5.77
CA ILE A 349 12.11 -18.18 4.54
C ILE A 349 13.07 -17.98 3.36
N LEU A 350 13.66 -16.78 3.21
CA LEU A 350 14.65 -16.49 2.17
C LEU A 350 15.89 -17.38 2.29
N LEU A 351 16.48 -17.48 3.48
CA LEU A 351 17.65 -18.31 3.72
C LEU A 351 17.36 -19.79 3.53
N ASN A 352 16.20 -20.28 3.96
CA ASN A 352 15.79 -21.67 3.77
C ASN A 352 15.66 -22.02 2.28
N GLU A 353 14.98 -21.19 1.49
CA GLU A 353 14.86 -21.44 0.05
C GLU A 353 16.22 -21.30 -0.66
N ALA A 354 17.09 -20.36 -0.26
CA ALA A 354 18.45 -20.26 -0.81
C ALA A 354 19.34 -21.48 -0.46
N THR A 355 19.23 -21.99 0.77
CA THR A 355 20.02 -23.14 1.26
C THR A 355 19.67 -24.42 0.49
N LYS A 356 18.40 -24.62 0.15
CA LYS A 356 17.94 -25.73 -0.71
C LYS A 356 18.66 -25.74 -2.07
N ILE A 357 18.98 -24.56 -2.63
CA ILE A 357 19.72 -24.44 -3.90
C ILE A 357 21.20 -24.80 -3.72
N LEU A 358 21.82 -24.35 -2.62
CA LEU A 358 23.24 -24.62 -2.33
C LEU A 358 23.51 -26.11 -2.05
N ASN A 359 22.57 -26.80 -1.41
CA ASN A 359 22.71 -28.18 -0.94
C ASN A 359 22.26 -29.26 -1.94
N ARG A 360 21.88 -28.88 -3.18
CA ARG A 360 21.37 -29.78 -4.24
C ARG A 360 22.20 -31.04 -4.53
N ARG A 361 23.51 -31.07 -4.21
CA ARG A 361 24.35 -32.28 -4.39
C ARG A 361 24.08 -33.40 -3.38
N LYS A 362 23.39 -33.14 -2.27
CA LYS A 362 23.12 -34.16 -1.22
C LYS A 362 21.80 -34.91 -1.37
N HIS A 363 20.85 -34.42 -2.17
CA HIS A 363 19.55 -35.08 -2.44
C HIS A 363 19.16 -34.92 -3.92
N PRO A 364 19.46 -35.91 -4.78
CA PRO A 364 19.23 -35.84 -6.23
C PRO A 364 17.77 -36.08 -6.66
N ASP A 365 16.96 -36.70 -5.80
CA ASP A 365 15.54 -36.95 -6.06
C ASP A 365 14.69 -35.83 -5.47
N GLY A 366 13.95 -35.15 -6.36
CA GLY A 366 12.78 -34.30 -6.12
C GLY A 366 12.72 -33.48 -4.82
N PHE A 367 12.59 -32.16 -4.95
CA PHE A 367 12.10 -31.32 -3.86
C PHE A 367 10.68 -31.76 -3.48
N THR A 368 10.52 -32.47 -2.36
CA THR A 368 9.21 -32.66 -1.74
C THR A 368 8.68 -31.31 -1.25
N VAL A 369 7.38 -31.09 -1.38
CA VAL A 369 6.70 -29.96 -0.76
C VAL A 369 6.89 -30.15 0.75
N ALA A 370 7.82 -29.43 1.35
CA ALA A 370 7.96 -29.41 2.80
C ALA A 370 6.60 -28.95 3.36
N ASP A 371 6.02 -29.82 4.18
CA ASP A 371 4.81 -29.58 4.96
C ASP A 371 4.93 -28.24 5.68
N ASP A 372 3.87 -27.44 5.65
CA ASP A 372 3.85 -26.10 6.26
C ASP A 372 3.94 -26.15 7.81
N GLY A 373 4.18 -27.34 8.39
CA GLY A 373 4.27 -27.61 9.82
C GLY A 373 5.67 -27.97 10.33
N ASP A 374 6.71 -27.20 9.98
CA ASP A 374 8.03 -27.36 10.62
C ASP A 374 7.97 -26.91 12.10
N PRO A 375 8.08 -27.84 13.08
CA PRO A 375 7.90 -27.52 14.49
C PRO A 375 9.03 -26.63 15.06
N ALA A 376 10.19 -26.56 14.40
CA ALA A 376 11.29 -25.69 14.84
C ALA A 376 10.97 -24.18 14.69
N MET A 377 9.90 -23.84 13.96
CA MET A 377 9.38 -22.47 13.84
C MET A 377 8.43 -22.07 14.98
N ALA A 378 7.97 -23.02 15.80
CA ALA A 378 7.02 -22.74 16.89
C ALA A 378 7.70 -22.09 18.11
N GLU A 379 8.97 -22.40 18.38
CA GLU A 379 9.65 -21.94 19.61
C GLU A 379 10.08 -20.46 19.58
N ASN A 380 10.20 -19.84 18.40
CA ASN A 380 10.51 -18.41 18.26
C ASN A 380 9.29 -17.54 17.94
N ALA A 381 8.11 -18.15 17.80
CA ALA A 381 6.83 -17.47 17.61
C ALA A 381 6.04 -17.55 18.92
N VAL A 382 6.40 -16.71 19.89
CA VAL A 382 5.57 -16.53 21.08
C VAL A 382 4.23 -15.93 20.66
N LEU A 383 3.17 -16.70 20.93
CA LEU A 383 1.74 -16.37 21.14
C LEU A 383 0.70 -17.05 20.21
N VAL A 384 0.12 -18.09 20.83
CA VAL A 384 -1.25 -18.62 20.78
C VAL A 384 -1.62 -19.59 19.66
N VAL A 385 -1.58 -20.88 20.04
CA VAL A 385 -2.57 -21.89 19.65
C VAL A 385 -3.28 -22.32 20.94
N PRO A 386 -4.61 -22.41 20.94
CA PRO A 386 -5.21 -23.74 21.02
C PRO A 386 -6.23 -24.00 19.90
N LEU A 387 -6.02 -25.12 19.23
CA LEU A 387 -7.01 -26.07 18.69
C LEU A 387 -8.49 -25.60 18.63
N GLY A 388 -8.89 -25.08 17.46
CA GLY A 388 -10.29 -24.81 17.11
C GLY A 388 -10.55 -24.65 15.61
N ALA A 389 -9.66 -25.11 14.73
CA ALA A 389 -9.66 -24.74 13.31
C ALA A 389 -10.46 -25.66 12.37
N ALA A 390 -11.62 -26.17 12.78
CA ALA A 390 -12.36 -27.16 11.97
C ALA A 390 -13.68 -26.69 11.33
N GLN A 391 -14.31 -25.59 11.77
CA GLN A 391 -15.71 -25.34 11.36
C GLN A 391 -16.07 -24.01 10.70
N PHE A 392 -15.16 -23.04 10.60
CA PHE A 392 -15.43 -21.80 9.85
C PHE A 392 -14.27 -21.49 8.90
N ARG A 393 -14.27 -22.16 7.74
CA ARG A 393 -13.39 -21.79 6.63
C ARG A 393 -14.03 -20.63 5.89
N ASP A 394 -13.40 -19.45 5.94
CA ASP A 394 -13.70 -18.37 5.01
C ASP A 394 -13.32 -18.84 3.58
N PRO A 395 -14.30 -19.08 2.69
CA PRO A 395 -14.04 -19.64 1.37
C PRO A 395 -13.24 -18.68 0.47
N LEU A 396 -13.30 -17.37 0.72
CA LEU A 396 -12.56 -16.37 -0.07
C LEU A 396 -11.09 -16.32 0.34
N LEU A 397 -10.80 -16.28 1.64
CA LEU A 397 -9.42 -16.33 2.14
C LEU A 397 -8.76 -17.68 1.81
N ALA A 398 -9.51 -18.77 1.91
CA ALA A 398 -9.03 -20.10 1.50
C ALA A 398 -8.74 -20.17 -0.01
N ALA A 399 -9.58 -19.54 -0.83
CA ALA A 399 -9.34 -19.46 -2.28
C ALA A 399 -8.12 -18.60 -2.62
N GLU A 400 -7.89 -17.49 -1.91
CA GLU A 400 -6.70 -16.66 -2.11
C GLU A 400 -5.43 -17.36 -1.62
N LEU A 401 -5.48 -18.04 -0.47
CA LEU A 401 -4.38 -18.88 0.00
C LEU A 401 -4.04 -19.97 -1.01
N ALA A 402 -5.05 -20.62 -1.60
CA ALA A 402 -4.86 -21.59 -2.66
C ALA A 402 -4.18 -20.95 -3.87
N ARG A 403 -4.64 -19.77 -4.32
CA ARG A 403 -4.00 -19.04 -5.43
C ARG A 403 -2.56 -18.66 -5.14
N GLU A 404 -2.25 -18.12 -3.96
CA GLU A 404 -0.87 -17.75 -3.64
C GLU A 404 0.07 -18.95 -3.50
N ARG A 405 -0.43 -20.08 -2.96
CA ARG A 405 0.32 -21.34 -2.99
C ARG A 405 0.65 -21.77 -4.42
N GLN A 406 -0.29 -21.61 -5.36
CA GLN A 406 -0.06 -21.89 -6.77
C GLN A 406 0.95 -20.91 -7.40
N ARG A 407 0.98 -19.63 -7.01
CA ARG A 407 2.02 -18.67 -7.45
C ARG A 407 3.40 -19.08 -6.97
N SER A 408 3.54 -19.39 -5.68
CA SER A 408 4.78 -19.92 -5.09
C SER A 408 5.26 -21.15 -5.86
N LEU A 409 4.36 -22.10 -6.15
CA LEU A 409 4.67 -23.29 -6.92
C LEU A 409 5.15 -22.95 -8.34
N ALA A 410 4.50 -22.03 -9.04
CA ALA A 410 4.91 -21.61 -10.38
C ALA A 410 6.30 -20.98 -10.40
N VAL A 411 6.62 -20.07 -9.46
CA VAL A 411 7.98 -19.50 -9.37
C VAL A 411 9.01 -20.61 -9.12
N ARG A 412 8.69 -21.58 -8.27
CA ARG A 412 9.56 -22.75 -8.01
C ARG A 412 9.74 -23.61 -9.26
N VAL A 413 8.69 -23.84 -10.06
CA VAL A 413 8.79 -24.57 -11.33
C VAL A 413 9.74 -23.85 -12.30
N VAL A 414 9.68 -22.52 -12.38
CA VAL A 414 10.61 -21.73 -13.20
C VAL A 414 12.05 -21.87 -12.70
N LEU A 415 12.25 -21.76 -11.39
CA LEU A 415 13.55 -21.95 -10.75
C LEU A 415 14.14 -23.35 -11.05
N ASP A 416 13.33 -24.39 -10.89
CA ASP A 416 13.72 -25.77 -11.20
C ASP A 416 14.04 -25.95 -12.68
N ALA A 417 13.27 -25.33 -13.57
CA ALA A 417 13.53 -25.36 -15.00
C ALA A 417 14.89 -24.71 -15.33
N VAL A 418 15.23 -23.57 -14.71
CA VAL A 418 16.55 -22.96 -14.84
C VAL A 418 17.63 -23.95 -14.40
N LEU A 419 17.47 -24.51 -13.21
CA LEU A 419 18.43 -25.42 -12.58
C LEU A 419 18.62 -26.75 -13.34
N LYS A 420 17.57 -27.32 -13.93
CA LYS A 420 17.62 -28.53 -14.77
C LYS A 420 18.20 -28.27 -16.17
N SER A 421 18.23 -27.00 -16.58
CA SER A 421 18.78 -26.57 -17.86
C SER A 421 20.24 -26.13 -17.75
N LEU A 422 20.85 -26.18 -16.56
CA LEU A 422 22.28 -25.97 -16.38
C LEU A 422 23.08 -27.19 -16.84
N ARG A 423 24.12 -26.95 -17.63
CA ARG A 423 25.16 -27.92 -18.00
C ARG A 423 26.46 -27.56 -17.28
N SER A 424 27.46 -28.46 -17.31
CA SER A 424 28.75 -28.29 -16.63
C SER A 424 29.48 -26.98 -16.95
N GLN A 425 29.26 -26.40 -18.14
CA GLN A 425 29.88 -25.16 -18.60
C GLN A 425 28.95 -24.29 -19.48
N SER A 426 27.62 -24.42 -19.37
CA SER A 426 26.68 -23.57 -20.14
C SER A 426 25.25 -23.64 -19.62
N TRP A 427 24.41 -22.71 -20.05
CA TRP A 427 22.96 -22.72 -19.78
C TRP A 427 22.18 -23.00 -21.07
N ASP A 428 21.40 -24.09 -21.07
CA ASP A 428 20.62 -24.53 -22.23
C ASP A 428 19.25 -23.85 -22.27
N LYS A 429 19.18 -22.71 -22.96
CA LYS A 429 17.93 -21.93 -23.14
C LYS A 429 16.84 -22.72 -23.86
N LYS A 430 17.19 -23.66 -24.74
CA LYS A 430 16.22 -24.46 -25.50
C LYS A 430 15.56 -25.50 -24.57
N ARG A 431 16.36 -26.17 -23.74
CA ARG A 431 15.87 -27.08 -22.70
C ARG A 431 15.00 -26.36 -21.66
N PHE A 432 15.38 -25.15 -21.26
CA PHE A 432 14.58 -24.32 -20.36
C PHE A 432 13.20 -24.02 -20.95
N LYS A 433 13.14 -23.52 -22.19
CA LYS A 433 11.88 -23.23 -22.89
C LYS A 433 11.00 -24.48 -23.01
N ALA A 434 11.58 -25.64 -23.29
CA ALA A 434 10.84 -26.90 -23.39
C ALA A 434 10.20 -27.32 -22.05
N ILE A 435 10.92 -27.18 -20.93
CA ILE A 435 10.39 -27.50 -19.60
C ILE A 435 9.25 -26.54 -19.24
N ILE A 436 9.38 -25.24 -19.51
CA ILE A 436 8.32 -24.24 -19.26
C ILE A 436 7.10 -24.49 -20.13
N ALA A 437 7.28 -24.78 -21.43
CA ALA A 437 6.17 -25.07 -22.33
C ALA A 437 5.38 -26.30 -21.89
N LYS A 438 6.07 -27.37 -21.46
CA LYS A 438 5.44 -28.55 -20.88
C LYS A 438 4.65 -28.22 -19.61
N ALA A 439 5.26 -27.48 -18.67
CA ALA A 439 4.59 -27.08 -17.44
C ALA A 439 3.35 -26.20 -17.69
N ALA A 440 3.40 -25.32 -18.71
CA ALA A 440 2.26 -24.50 -19.10
C ALA A 440 1.13 -25.32 -19.73
N GLN A 441 1.45 -26.35 -20.52
CA GLN A 441 0.46 -27.28 -21.10
C GLN A 441 -0.22 -28.14 -20.02
N GLU A 442 0.52 -28.53 -18.98
CA GLU A 442 0.01 -29.33 -17.86
C GLU A 442 -0.75 -28.50 -16.81
N THR A 443 -0.79 -27.16 -16.96
CA THR A 443 -1.50 -26.26 -16.04
C THR A 443 -2.98 -26.15 -16.42
N PRO A 444 -3.93 -26.43 -15.51
CA PRO A 444 -5.36 -26.20 -15.73
C PRO A 444 -5.68 -24.72 -15.94
N THR A 445 -6.65 -24.43 -16.82
CA THR A 445 -7.09 -23.07 -17.17
C THR A 445 -8.18 -22.51 -16.24
N VAL A 446 -8.72 -23.33 -15.35
CA VAL A 446 -9.75 -22.98 -14.37
C VAL A 446 -9.29 -23.34 -12.95
N GLY A 447 -9.88 -22.70 -11.95
CA GLY A 447 -9.50 -22.90 -10.56
C GLY A 447 -8.25 -22.12 -10.12
N PRO A 448 -7.79 -22.29 -8.87
CA PRO A 448 -6.64 -21.56 -8.33
C PRO A 448 -5.33 -21.85 -9.10
N GLU A 449 -5.23 -23.01 -9.76
CA GLU A 449 -4.10 -23.42 -10.58
C GLU A 449 -3.90 -22.55 -11.82
N ALA A 450 -4.96 -21.92 -12.33
CA ALA A 450 -4.91 -21.09 -13.55
C ALA A 450 -3.97 -19.89 -13.41
N VAL A 451 -3.78 -19.41 -12.17
CA VAL A 451 -2.84 -18.32 -11.86
C VAL A 451 -1.40 -18.67 -12.26
N ARG A 452 -1.05 -19.97 -12.32
CA ARG A 452 0.29 -20.40 -12.73
C ARG A 452 0.63 -19.99 -14.15
N HIS A 453 -0.34 -19.88 -15.08
CA HIS A 453 -0.07 -19.45 -16.45
C HIS A 453 0.59 -18.07 -16.49
N ALA A 454 0.03 -17.11 -15.75
CA ALA A 454 0.55 -15.74 -15.69
C ALA A 454 1.97 -15.70 -15.09
N VAL A 455 2.18 -16.44 -13.99
CA VAL A 455 3.49 -16.48 -13.29
C VAL A 455 4.55 -17.17 -14.15
N LEU A 456 4.23 -18.31 -14.76
CA LEU A 456 5.13 -19.03 -15.67
C LEU A 456 5.54 -18.12 -16.85
N ALA A 457 4.58 -17.39 -17.45
CA ALA A 457 4.84 -16.48 -18.57
C ALA A 457 5.66 -15.25 -18.17
N GLU A 458 5.40 -14.66 -17.00
CA GLU A 458 6.15 -13.50 -16.50
C GLU A 458 7.58 -13.87 -16.11
N GLU A 459 7.75 -14.86 -15.24
CA GLU A 459 9.06 -15.21 -14.69
C GLU A 459 9.95 -15.86 -15.77
N SER A 460 9.40 -16.64 -16.70
CA SER A 460 10.19 -17.18 -17.82
C SER A 460 10.71 -16.08 -18.75
N ARG A 461 9.92 -15.03 -19.03
CA ARG A 461 10.38 -13.85 -19.80
C ARG A 461 11.51 -13.12 -19.08
N ARG A 462 11.37 -12.90 -17.77
CA ARG A 462 12.41 -12.27 -16.92
C ARG A 462 13.70 -13.08 -16.93
N VAL A 463 13.61 -14.41 -16.84
CA VAL A 463 14.78 -15.30 -16.94
C VAL A 463 15.43 -15.21 -18.31
N LEU A 464 14.65 -15.11 -19.40
CA LEU A 464 15.15 -15.02 -20.76
C LEU A 464 15.66 -13.63 -21.17
N GLY A 465 15.38 -12.59 -20.38
CA GLY A 465 15.77 -11.20 -20.67
C GLY A 465 14.96 -10.55 -21.78
N VAL A 466 13.70 -10.95 -21.96
CA VAL A 466 12.80 -10.38 -22.98
C VAL A 466 11.98 -9.23 -22.37
N PRO A 467 12.00 -8.01 -22.94
CA PRO A 467 11.20 -6.87 -22.45
C PRO A 467 9.69 -7.14 -22.50
N ARG A 468 8.87 -6.41 -21.72
CA ARG A 468 7.41 -6.39 -21.89
C ARG A 468 7.08 -5.77 -23.25
N ALA A 469 6.24 -6.45 -24.04
CA ALA A 469 5.62 -5.89 -25.23
C ALA A 469 4.51 -4.92 -24.83
#